data_AF-A0A1G8A8J6-F1
#
_entry.id   AF-A0A1G8A8J6-F1
#
_cell.length_a   1.000
_cell.length_b   1.000
_cell.length_c   1.000
_cell.angle_alpha   90.00
_cell.angle_beta   90.00
_cell.angle_gamma   90.00
#
_symmetry.space_group_name_H-M   'P 1'
#
loop_
_entity.id
_entity.type
_entity.pdbx_description
1 polymer ?
#
loop_
_entity_poly.entity_id
_entity_poly.type
_entity_poly.pdbx_seq_one_letter_code
_entity_poly.pdbx_strand_id
1 'polypeptide(L)'
;MTDLNPGARLAGVLLLISIVAMIAGAAIVVPSGLTLNPADPDAALAAVGEQVGLHLTELAFDVLGWLALTAAGLVMATNPHVAPRPHLIVLAGGLLAAAGLAGLLHDAGNLALTRLSTDPATPAAATVATAVMLTAKWMVNLAGLLWVAAVAATAVGVPMPGALRVAGAIAGLFGLAAVVLPWTTAADNPSEASEQLGYALYLPIMLWYGVLGWRYLRRR
;
A
#
# COMPACT_ATOMS: atom_id res chain seq x y z
N MET A 1 -29.61 10.93 17.82
CA MET A 1 -28.22 11.27 18.22
C MET A 1 -27.43 11.52 16.96
N THR A 2 -27.12 12.78 16.68
CA THR A 2 -26.21 13.16 15.60
C THR A 2 -24.80 12.72 15.99
N ASP A 3 -24.10 12.09 15.05
CA ASP A 3 -22.71 11.72 15.19
C ASP A 3 -21.87 12.99 15.40
N LEU A 4 -21.14 13.09 16.51
CA LEU A 4 -20.37 14.28 16.83
C LEU A 4 -19.09 14.40 15.96
N ASN A 5 -18.70 13.31 15.27
CA ASN A 5 -17.54 13.35 14.37
C ASN A 5 -17.63 12.33 13.20
N PRO A 6 -18.57 12.52 12.24
CA PRO A 6 -18.79 11.59 11.14
C PRO A 6 -17.56 11.43 10.23
N GLY A 7 -16.76 12.50 10.05
CA GLY A 7 -15.55 12.46 9.24
C GLY A 7 -14.47 11.54 9.83
N ALA A 8 -14.24 11.60 11.15
CA ALA A 8 -13.29 10.69 11.79
C ALA A 8 -13.71 9.23 11.63
N ARG A 9 -15.00 8.92 11.85
CA ARG A 9 -15.51 7.55 11.70
C ARG A 9 -15.38 7.05 10.26
N LEU A 10 -15.72 7.88 9.27
CA LEU A 10 -15.54 7.53 7.86
C LEU A 10 -14.07 7.22 7.54
N ALA A 11 -13.13 8.08 7.96
CA ALA A 11 -11.70 7.81 7.82
C ALA A 11 -11.30 6.49 8.50
N GLY A 12 -11.84 6.21 9.69
CA GLY A 12 -11.61 4.96 10.41
C GLY A 12 -12.11 3.71 9.66
N VAL A 13 -13.33 3.75 9.12
CA VAL A 13 -13.90 2.66 8.31
C VAL A 13 -13.03 2.43 7.07
N LEU A 14 -12.69 3.50 6.35
CA LEU A 14 -11.90 3.42 5.11
C LEU A 14 -10.50 2.87 5.36
N LEU A 15 -9.83 3.29 6.44
CA LEU A 15 -8.54 2.70 6.85
C LEU A 15 -8.64 1.20 7.10
N LEU A 16 -9.70 0.75 7.79
CA LEU A 16 -9.89 -0.66 8.08
C LEU A 16 -10.22 -1.47 6.82
N ILE A 17 -11.05 -0.94 5.93
CA ILE A 17 -11.31 -1.54 4.61
C ILE A 17 -10.01 -1.68 3.84
N SER A 18 -9.20 -0.62 3.81
CA SER A 18 -7.91 -0.61 3.12
C SER A 18 -7.00 -1.74 3.61
N ILE A 19 -6.83 -1.85 4.93
CA ILE A 19 -5.97 -2.86 5.55
C ILE A 19 -6.49 -4.28 5.31
N VAL A 20 -7.80 -4.51 5.47
CA VAL A 20 -8.40 -5.83 5.24
C VAL A 20 -8.23 -6.26 3.78
N ALA A 21 -8.43 -5.33 2.84
CA ALA A 21 -8.27 -5.61 1.42
C ALA A 21 -6.81 -5.93 1.07
N MET A 22 -5.84 -5.14 1.55
CA MET A 22 -4.41 -5.42 1.34
C MET A 22 -3.96 -6.74 1.94
N ILE A 23 -4.46 -7.11 3.13
CA ILE A 23 -4.17 -8.42 3.74
C ILE A 23 -4.77 -9.54 2.89
N ALA A 24 -5.98 -9.36 2.36
CA ALA A 24 -6.61 -10.34 1.47
C ALA A 24 -5.83 -10.50 0.16
N GLY A 25 -5.39 -9.40 -0.46
CA GLY A 25 -4.52 -9.42 -1.64
C GLY A 25 -3.20 -10.15 -1.36
N ALA A 26 -2.51 -9.79 -0.27
CA ALA A 26 -1.28 -10.45 0.17
C ALA A 26 -1.47 -11.96 0.42
N ALA A 27 -2.60 -12.37 1.00
CA ALA A 27 -2.94 -13.76 1.26
C ALA A 27 -3.25 -14.57 -0.02
N ILE A 28 -3.49 -13.89 -1.15
CA ILE A 28 -3.63 -14.51 -2.47
C ILE A 28 -2.28 -14.53 -3.19
N VAL A 29 -1.62 -13.37 -3.31
CA VAL A 29 -0.42 -13.20 -4.15
C VAL A 29 0.77 -14.03 -3.66
N VAL A 30 1.02 -14.07 -2.34
CA VAL A 30 2.19 -14.71 -1.75
C VAL A 30 2.16 -16.24 -1.92
N PRO A 31 1.11 -16.98 -1.51
CA PRO A 31 1.10 -18.43 -1.68
C PRO A 31 0.94 -18.88 -3.14
N SER A 32 0.44 -18.00 -4.02
CA SER A 32 0.22 -18.31 -5.44
C SER A 32 1.45 -18.05 -6.31
N GLY A 33 2.55 -17.53 -5.74
CA GLY A 33 3.77 -17.19 -6.50
C GLY A 33 3.57 -16.03 -7.47
N LEU A 34 2.60 -15.14 -7.20
CA LEU A 34 2.28 -13.99 -8.04
C LEU A 34 3.05 -12.72 -7.60
N THR A 35 4.11 -12.87 -6.81
CA THR A 35 5.05 -11.78 -6.50
C THR A 35 5.94 -11.54 -7.72
N LEU A 36 5.41 -10.75 -8.67
CA LEU A 36 5.95 -10.60 -10.03
C LEU A 36 7.38 -10.05 -10.01
N ASN A 37 8.35 -10.79 -10.53
CA ASN A 37 9.76 -10.41 -10.52
C ASN A 37 10.22 -9.89 -11.91
N PRO A 38 10.70 -8.63 -12.02
CA PRO A 38 11.20 -8.09 -13.29
C PRO A 38 12.47 -8.78 -13.81
N ALA A 39 13.16 -9.58 -12.99
CA ALA A 39 14.33 -10.36 -13.39
C ALA A 39 14.01 -11.52 -14.36
N ASP A 40 12.78 -12.03 -14.31
CA ASP A 40 12.31 -13.12 -15.17
C ASP A 40 10.91 -12.78 -15.71
N PRO A 41 10.83 -11.89 -16.72
CA PRO A 41 9.55 -11.46 -17.28
C PRO A 41 8.79 -12.60 -17.95
N ASP A 42 9.47 -13.61 -18.46
CA ASP A 42 8.83 -14.77 -19.08
C ASP A 42 8.13 -15.63 -18.02
N ALA A 43 8.79 -15.92 -16.90
CA ALA A 43 8.17 -16.62 -15.78
C ALA A 43 7.01 -15.82 -15.18
N ALA A 44 7.14 -14.49 -15.06
CA ALA A 44 6.06 -13.64 -14.57
C ALA A 44 4.83 -13.67 -15.49
N LEU A 45 5.02 -13.57 -16.82
CA LEU A 45 3.94 -13.67 -17.80
C LEU A 45 3.28 -15.06 -17.77
N ALA A 46 4.08 -16.12 -17.68
CA ALA A 46 3.57 -17.50 -17.59
C ALA A 46 2.73 -17.70 -16.31
N ALA A 47 3.24 -17.28 -15.15
CA ALA A 47 2.53 -17.41 -13.88
C ALA A 47 1.19 -16.66 -13.88
N VAL A 48 1.18 -15.42 -14.41
CA VAL A 48 -0.06 -14.65 -14.55
C VAL A 48 -1.02 -15.32 -15.54
N GLY A 49 -0.53 -15.84 -16.65
CA GLY A 49 -1.34 -16.54 -17.66
C GLY A 49 -1.97 -17.83 -17.12
N GLU A 50 -1.23 -18.60 -16.32
CA GLU A 50 -1.73 -19.82 -15.67
C GLU A 50 -2.76 -19.52 -14.57
N GLN A 51 -2.62 -18.38 -13.89
CA GLN A 51 -3.40 -18.02 -12.70
C GLN A 51 -4.19 -16.72 -12.86
N VAL A 52 -4.67 -16.39 -14.07
CA VAL A 52 -5.35 -15.12 -14.39
C VAL A 52 -6.48 -14.81 -13.39
N GLY A 53 -7.27 -15.80 -13.00
CA GLY A 53 -8.37 -15.62 -12.06
C GLY A 53 -7.91 -15.17 -10.67
N LEU A 54 -6.82 -15.75 -10.16
CA LEU A 54 -6.24 -15.36 -8.87
C LEU A 54 -5.59 -13.98 -8.95
N HIS A 55 -4.85 -13.71 -10.04
CA HIS A 55 -4.22 -12.40 -10.28
C HIS A 55 -5.27 -11.28 -10.39
N LEU A 56 -6.37 -11.48 -11.11
CA LEU A 56 -7.46 -10.49 -11.18
C LEU A 56 -8.21 -10.33 -9.85
N THR A 57 -8.34 -11.41 -9.07
CA THR A 57 -9.00 -11.34 -7.75
C THR A 57 -8.15 -10.56 -6.76
N GLU A 58 -6.84 -10.82 -6.73
CA GLU A 58 -5.90 -10.04 -5.94
C GLU A 58 -5.92 -8.57 -6.35
N LEU A 59 -5.81 -8.28 -7.65
CA LEU A 59 -5.85 -6.91 -8.16
C LEU A 59 -7.12 -6.17 -7.76
N ALA A 60 -8.27 -6.86 -7.70
CA ALA A 60 -9.51 -6.25 -7.22
C ALA A 60 -9.42 -5.86 -5.73
N PHE A 61 -8.79 -6.68 -4.90
CA PHE A 61 -8.55 -6.35 -3.49
C PHE A 61 -7.54 -5.21 -3.34
N ASP A 62 -6.47 -5.20 -4.12
CA ASP A 62 -5.48 -4.13 -4.07
C ASP A 62 -6.09 -2.79 -4.49
N VAL A 63 -6.85 -2.75 -5.60
CA VAL A 63 -7.55 -1.54 -6.04
C VAL A 63 -8.52 -1.04 -4.98
N LEU A 64 -9.30 -1.92 -4.35
CA LEU A 64 -10.16 -1.54 -3.21
C LEU A 64 -9.35 -1.01 -2.03
N GLY A 65 -8.22 -1.64 -1.75
CA GLY A 65 -7.28 -1.27 -0.70
C GLY A 65 -6.73 0.14 -0.89
N TRP A 66 -6.22 0.43 -2.08
CA TRP A 66 -5.65 1.72 -2.44
C TRP A 66 -6.70 2.82 -2.53
N LEU A 67 -7.87 2.55 -3.12
CA LEU A 67 -8.96 3.52 -3.17
C LEU A 67 -9.45 3.91 -1.76
N ALA A 68 -9.60 2.92 -0.88
CA ALA A 68 -9.98 3.15 0.50
C ALA A 68 -8.89 3.95 1.25
N LEU A 69 -7.61 3.67 1.01
CA LEU A 69 -6.49 4.44 1.56
C LEU A 69 -6.52 5.90 1.08
N THR A 70 -6.73 6.10 -0.22
CA THR A 70 -6.83 7.42 -0.83
C THR A 70 -7.97 8.22 -0.22
N ALA A 71 -9.16 7.62 -0.16
CA ALA A 71 -10.35 8.24 0.41
C ALA A 71 -10.15 8.55 1.90
N ALA A 72 -9.56 7.64 2.68
CA ALA A 72 -9.25 7.88 4.09
C ALA A 72 -8.33 9.09 4.26
N GLY A 73 -7.26 9.19 3.45
CA GLY A 73 -6.34 10.32 3.46
C GLY A 73 -7.03 11.65 3.14
N LEU A 74 -7.89 11.68 2.12
CA LEU A 74 -8.67 12.87 1.75
C LEU A 74 -9.64 13.30 2.86
N VAL A 75 -10.33 12.35 3.49
CA VAL A 75 -11.22 12.63 4.62
C VAL A 75 -10.42 13.16 5.83
N MET A 76 -9.25 12.59 6.11
CA MET A 76 -8.35 13.09 7.14
C MET A 76 -7.89 14.53 6.86
N ALA A 77 -7.55 14.85 5.61
CA ALA A 77 -7.05 16.16 5.22
C ALA A 77 -8.13 17.26 5.26
N THR A 78 -9.41 16.91 5.06
CA THR A 78 -10.53 17.86 4.99
C THR A 78 -11.15 18.20 6.36
N ASN A 79 -10.72 17.55 7.44
CA ASN A 79 -11.22 17.82 8.79
C ASN A 79 -10.10 18.24 9.79
N PRO A 80 -9.38 19.35 9.53
CA PRO A 80 -8.23 19.75 10.35
C PRO A 80 -8.60 20.40 11.68
N HIS A 81 -9.85 20.81 11.88
CA HIS A 81 -10.28 21.71 12.96
C HIS A 81 -10.31 21.08 14.36
N VAL A 82 -10.03 19.78 14.49
CA VAL A 82 -10.18 19.02 15.74
C VAL A 82 -8.83 18.79 16.45
N ALA A 83 -7.76 19.49 16.06
CA ALA A 83 -6.42 19.20 16.57
C ALA A 83 -5.51 20.42 16.80
N PRO A 84 -4.52 20.31 17.70
CA PRO A 84 -3.57 21.38 18.03
C PRO A 84 -2.65 21.79 16.87
N ARG A 85 -2.46 20.91 15.87
CA ARG A 85 -1.54 21.11 14.74
C ARG A 85 -2.23 20.75 13.41
N PRO A 86 -3.17 21.58 12.95
CA PRO A 86 -4.01 21.27 11.79
C PRO A 86 -3.19 20.99 10.51
N HIS A 87 -2.11 21.74 10.29
CA HIS A 87 -1.23 21.57 9.12
C HIS A 87 -0.60 20.18 9.04
N LEU A 88 -0.25 19.55 10.18
CA LEU A 88 0.33 18.20 10.18
C LEU A 88 -0.71 17.12 9.87
N ILE A 89 -1.98 17.35 10.20
CA ILE A 89 -3.07 16.44 9.83
C ILE A 89 -3.39 16.54 8.35
N VAL A 90 -3.41 17.76 7.80
CA VAL A 90 -3.54 17.96 6.36
C VAL A 90 -2.40 17.28 5.62
N LEU A 91 -1.16 17.45 6.09
CA LEU A 91 0.01 16.78 5.51
C LEU A 91 -0.10 15.26 5.61
N ALA A 92 -0.44 14.71 6.79
CA ALA A 92 -0.61 13.28 6.99
C ALA A 92 -1.67 12.68 6.06
N GLY A 93 -2.84 13.32 5.98
CA GLY A 93 -3.92 12.90 5.10
C GLY A 93 -3.55 13.00 3.62
N GLY A 94 -2.88 14.09 3.21
CA GLY A 94 -2.40 14.27 1.84
C GLY A 94 -1.36 13.24 1.41
N LEU A 95 -0.39 12.93 2.29
CA LEU A 95 0.61 11.89 2.05
C LEU A 95 -0.04 10.51 1.96
N LEU A 96 -1.00 10.21 2.83
CA LEU A 96 -1.75 8.95 2.79
C LEU A 96 -2.60 8.85 1.49
N ALA A 97 -3.20 9.96 1.06
CA ALA A 97 -3.95 10.02 -0.17
C ALA A 97 -3.07 9.74 -1.40
N ALA A 98 -1.90 10.39 -1.44
CA ALA A 98 -0.90 10.19 -2.46
C ALA A 98 -0.32 8.77 -2.45
N ALA A 99 -0.15 8.15 -1.27
CA ALA A 99 0.28 6.76 -1.16
C ALA A 99 -0.72 5.81 -1.85
N GLY A 100 -2.03 6.00 -1.61
CA GLY A 100 -3.06 5.21 -2.31
C GLY A 100 -3.07 5.46 -3.83
N LEU A 101 -2.87 6.70 -4.28
CA LEU A 101 -2.78 6.99 -5.72
C LEU A 101 -1.55 6.32 -6.37
N ALA A 102 -0.41 6.33 -5.70
CA ALA A 102 0.78 5.61 -6.17
C ALA A 102 0.53 4.09 -6.21
N GLY A 103 -0.17 3.53 -5.23
CA GLY A 103 -0.62 2.13 -5.25
C GLY A 103 -1.53 1.81 -6.44
N LEU A 104 -2.47 2.68 -6.79
CA LEU A 104 -3.30 2.49 -8.00
C LEU A 104 -2.48 2.50 -9.30
N LEU A 105 -1.40 3.27 -9.36
CA LEU A 105 -0.48 3.26 -10.50
C LEU A 105 0.35 1.97 -10.56
N HIS A 106 0.70 1.39 -9.41
CA HIS A 106 1.28 0.05 -9.35
C HIS A 106 0.32 -0.99 -9.96
N ASP A 107 -0.93 -0.98 -9.51
CA ASP A 107 -1.97 -1.90 -9.98
C ASP A 107 -2.31 -1.72 -11.46
N ALA A 108 -2.25 -0.50 -11.99
CA ALA A 108 -2.40 -0.26 -13.41
C ALA A 108 -1.31 -1.00 -14.23
N GLY A 109 -0.09 -1.07 -13.69
CA GLY A 109 0.99 -1.88 -14.25
C GLY A 109 0.71 -3.38 -14.13
N ASN A 110 0.26 -3.87 -12.98
CA ASN A 110 -0.10 -5.28 -12.79
C ASN A 110 -1.24 -5.72 -13.74
N LEU A 111 -2.22 -4.85 -13.99
CA LEU A 111 -3.28 -5.08 -14.97
C LEU A 111 -2.75 -5.13 -16.41
N ALA A 112 -1.81 -4.25 -16.74
CA ALA A 112 -1.15 -4.26 -18.05
C ALA A 112 -0.39 -5.59 -18.24
N LEU A 113 0.25 -6.12 -17.20
CA LEU A 113 0.88 -7.43 -17.25
C LEU A 113 -0.12 -8.56 -17.50
N THR A 114 -1.30 -8.51 -16.87
CA THR A 114 -2.40 -9.45 -17.19
C THR A 114 -2.75 -9.43 -18.67
N ARG A 115 -2.80 -8.25 -19.28
CA ARG A 115 -3.08 -8.14 -20.73
C ARG A 115 -1.96 -8.71 -21.57
N LEU A 116 -0.70 -8.43 -21.22
CA LEU A 116 0.45 -8.99 -21.92
C LEU A 116 0.50 -10.52 -21.83
N SER A 117 0.07 -11.10 -20.70
CA SER A 117 0.05 -12.56 -20.52
C SER A 117 -0.94 -13.30 -21.44
N THR A 118 -1.89 -12.59 -22.06
CA THR A 118 -2.88 -13.22 -22.95
C THR A 118 -2.37 -13.56 -24.35
N ASP A 119 -1.24 -12.97 -24.77
CA ASP A 119 -0.57 -13.31 -26.03
C ASP A 119 0.96 -13.22 -25.87
N PRO A 120 1.58 -14.22 -25.20
CA PRO A 120 3.01 -14.23 -24.93
C PRO A 120 3.87 -14.42 -26.18
N ALA A 121 3.26 -14.80 -27.33
CA ALA A 121 3.95 -14.91 -28.60
C ALA A 121 4.16 -13.54 -29.29
N THR A 122 3.59 -12.47 -28.74
CA THR A 122 3.79 -11.11 -29.26
C THR A 122 5.27 -10.73 -29.24
N PRO A 123 5.85 -10.30 -30.38
CA PRO A 123 7.23 -9.82 -30.40
C PRO A 123 7.47 -8.74 -29.34
N ALA A 124 8.54 -8.87 -28.57
CA ALA A 124 8.92 -7.98 -27.46
C ALA A 124 8.01 -8.00 -26.22
N ALA A 125 7.10 -8.98 -26.06
CA ALA A 125 6.27 -9.12 -24.85
C ALA A 125 7.09 -9.09 -23.55
N ALA A 126 8.20 -9.85 -23.50
CA ALA A 126 9.12 -9.87 -22.36
C ALA A 126 9.71 -8.49 -22.04
N THR A 127 10.20 -7.77 -23.06
CA THR A 127 10.78 -6.42 -22.89
C THR A 127 9.74 -5.42 -22.37
N VAL A 128 8.52 -5.45 -22.91
CA VAL A 128 7.42 -4.60 -22.45
C VAL A 128 7.02 -4.96 -21.02
N ALA A 129 6.91 -6.26 -20.72
CA ALA A 129 6.61 -6.75 -19.38
C ALA A 129 7.64 -6.29 -18.34
N THR A 130 8.94 -6.35 -18.66
CA THR A 130 9.99 -5.81 -17.80
C THR A 130 9.79 -4.32 -17.50
N ALA A 131 9.56 -3.50 -18.52
CA ALA A 131 9.35 -2.06 -18.33
C ALA A 131 8.09 -1.77 -17.50
N VAL A 132 7.01 -2.49 -17.74
CA VAL A 132 5.75 -2.40 -16.98
C VAL A 132 5.97 -2.79 -15.52
N MET A 133 6.61 -3.93 -15.25
CA MET A 133 6.88 -4.39 -13.88
C MET A 133 7.82 -3.44 -13.13
N LEU A 134 8.90 -2.96 -13.75
CA LEU A 134 9.79 -1.98 -13.12
C LEU A 134 9.04 -0.70 -12.75
N THR A 135 8.19 -0.21 -13.65
CA THR A 135 7.36 0.99 -13.38
C THR A 135 6.39 0.73 -12.22
N ALA A 136 5.70 -0.41 -12.24
CA ALA A 136 4.80 -0.80 -11.17
C ALA A 136 5.53 -0.89 -9.82
N LYS A 137 6.71 -1.51 -9.80
CA LYS A 137 7.53 -1.68 -8.60
C LYS A 137 8.03 -0.34 -8.06
N TRP A 138 8.40 0.61 -8.92
CA TRP A 138 8.69 1.99 -8.51
C TRP A 138 7.48 2.68 -7.86
N MET A 139 6.29 2.47 -8.41
CA MET A 139 5.06 3.08 -7.88
C MET A 139 4.68 2.54 -6.50
N VAL A 140 4.79 1.22 -6.25
CA VAL A 140 4.54 0.67 -4.90
C VAL A 140 5.62 1.08 -3.91
N ASN A 141 6.87 1.25 -4.36
CA ASN A 141 7.94 1.77 -3.52
C ASN A 141 7.68 3.23 -3.10
N LEU A 142 7.22 4.07 -4.05
CA LEU A 142 6.78 5.43 -3.77
C LEU A 142 5.57 5.44 -2.81
N ALA A 143 4.60 4.55 -3.02
CA ALA A 143 3.47 4.38 -2.11
C ALA A 143 3.96 4.09 -0.67
N GLY A 144 4.91 3.17 -0.53
CA GLY A 144 5.55 2.84 0.73
C GLY A 144 6.24 4.03 1.41
N LEU A 145 7.03 4.80 0.67
CA LEU A 145 7.70 6.01 1.17
C LEU A 145 6.69 7.06 1.66
N LEU A 146 5.64 7.30 0.88
CA LEU A 146 4.57 8.23 1.22
C LEU A 146 3.80 7.74 2.46
N TRP A 147 3.59 6.43 2.59
CA TRP A 147 2.94 5.83 3.75
C TRP A 147 3.78 6.02 5.02
N VAL A 148 5.10 5.78 4.94
CA VAL A 148 6.04 6.04 6.05
C VAL A 148 6.05 7.52 6.44
N ALA A 149 6.09 8.43 5.46
CA ALA A 149 6.01 9.86 5.71
C ALA A 149 4.67 10.26 6.38
N ALA A 150 3.57 9.64 5.96
CA ALA A 150 2.26 9.82 6.57
C ALA A 150 2.24 9.32 8.02
N VAL A 151 2.88 8.18 8.34
CA VAL A 151 3.04 7.70 9.73
C VAL A 151 3.77 8.74 10.58
N ALA A 152 4.89 9.26 10.10
CA ALA A 152 5.68 10.26 10.81
C ALA A 152 4.86 11.54 11.08
N ALA A 153 4.18 12.07 10.05
CA ALA A 153 3.31 13.23 10.18
C ALA A 153 2.15 12.97 11.16
N THR A 154 1.55 11.78 11.12
CA THR A 154 0.43 11.39 11.99
C THR A 154 0.88 11.25 13.45
N ALA A 155 2.01 10.60 13.71
CA ALA A 155 2.55 10.40 15.06
C ALA A 155 2.86 11.73 15.77
N VAL A 156 3.28 12.75 15.02
CA VAL A 156 3.59 14.10 15.54
C VAL A 156 2.36 15.01 15.57
N GLY A 157 1.47 14.91 14.57
CA GLY A 157 0.36 15.83 14.34
C GLY A 157 -0.94 15.45 15.02
N VAL A 158 -1.23 14.15 15.16
CA VAL A 158 -2.51 13.68 15.72
C VAL A 158 -2.42 13.52 17.24
N PRO A 159 -3.38 14.08 18.02
CA PRO A 159 -3.47 13.83 19.45
C PRO A 159 -3.72 12.34 19.75
N MET A 160 -2.73 11.68 20.36
CA MET A 160 -2.80 10.27 20.74
C MET A 160 -1.91 9.98 21.95
N PRO A 161 -2.11 8.83 22.66
CA PRO A 161 -1.30 8.44 23.80
C PRO A 161 0.16 8.23 23.39
N GLY A 162 1.09 8.50 24.31
CA GLY A 162 2.54 8.37 24.05
C GLY A 162 2.93 7.00 23.51
N ALA A 163 2.38 5.92 24.07
CA ALA A 163 2.63 4.55 23.60
C ALA A 163 2.26 4.34 22.12
N LEU A 164 1.14 4.91 21.64
CA LEU A 164 0.72 4.79 20.25
C LEU A 164 1.62 5.59 19.31
N ARG A 165 2.16 6.73 19.77
CA ARG A 165 3.17 7.50 19.01
C ARG A 165 4.46 6.71 18.85
N VAL A 166 4.94 6.10 19.94
CA VAL A 166 6.16 5.27 19.92
C VAL A 166 5.97 4.06 19.00
N ALA A 167 4.83 3.37 19.11
CA ALA A 167 4.49 2.27 18.20
C ALA A 167 4.46 2.73 16.74
N GLY A 168 3.97 3.94 16.46
CA GLY A 168 3.98 4.53 15.12
C GLY A 168 5.38 4.82 14.61
N ALA A 169 6.25 5.38 15.45
CA ALA A 169 7.65 5.60 15.10
C ALA A 169 8.37 4.28 14.76
N ILE A 170 8.16 3.24 15.57
CA ILE A 170 8.70 1.90 15.32
C ILE A 170 8.15 1.36 14.00
N ALA A 171 6.83 1.39 13.79
CA ALA A 171 6.21 0.96 12.54
C ALA A 171 6.77 1.70 11.32
N GLY A 172 7.00 3.01 11.42
CA GLY A 172 7.64 3.82 10.39
C GLY A 172 9.07 3.35 10.05
N LEU A 173 9.86 2.93 11.04
CA LEU A 173 11.19 2.34 10.80
C LEU A 173 11.10 1.01 10.05
N PHE A 174 10.14 0.16 10.41
CA PHE A 174 9.87 -1.08 9.70
C PHE A 174 9.48 -0.83 8.25
N GLY A 175 8.58 0.12 7.98
CA GLY A 175 8.24 0.48 6.61
C GLY A 175 9.37 1.14 5.84
N LEU A 176 10.22 1.93 6.49
CA LEU A 176 11.42 2.47 5.84
C LEU A 176 12.37 1.34 5.45
N ALA A 177 12.56 0.34 6.31
CA ALA A 177 13.31 -0.85 5.98
C ALA A 177 12.64 -1.66 4.84
N ALA A 178 11.30 -1.72 4.81
CA ALA A 178 10.54 -2.38 3.74
C ALA A 178 10.74 -1.72 2.37
N VAL A 179 10.86 -0.39 2.32
CA VAL A 179 11.21 0.36 1.10
C VAL A 179 12.69 0.17 0.74
N VAL A 180 13.58 0.32 1.72
CA VAL A 180 15.02 0.43 1.43
C VAL A 180 15.61 -0.93 1.09
N LEU A 181 15.33 -1.96 1.88
CA LEU A 181 16.03 -3.24 1.77
C LEU A 181 15.86 -3.93 0.40
N PRO A 182 14.64 -4.08 -0.16
CA PRO A 182 14.47 -4.74 -1.46
C PRO A 182 15.18 -4.01 -2.61
N TRP A 183 15.40 -2.70 -2.48
CA TRP A 183 15.87 -1.84 -3.56
C TRP A 183 17.33 -1.39 -3.43
N THR A 184 17.90 -1.36 -2.23
CA THR A 184 19.29 -0.91 -2.01
C THR A 184 20.26 -2.05 -1.71
N THR A 185 19.77 -3.24 -1.37
CA THR A 185 20.64 -4.40 -1.08
C THR A 185 20.85 -5.32 -2.27
N ALA A 186 20.07 -5.15 -3.34
CA ALA A 186 20.22 -5.91 -4.57
C ALA A 186 21.07 -5.09 -5.56
N ALA A 187 22.26 -5.59 -5.88
CA ALA A 187 23.04 -5.10 -7.03
C ALA A 187 22.39 -5.51 -8.37
N ASP A 188 21.46 -6.47 -8.30
CA ASP A 188 20.55 -6.96 -9.35
C ASP A 188 19.09 -6.64 -8.97
N ASN A 189 18.11 -7.09 -9.77
CA ASN A 189 16.69 -6.97 -9.42
C ASN A 189 16.35 -7.66 -8.06
N PRO A 190 15.30 -7.23 -7.33
CA PRO A 190 14.91 -7.85 -6.07
C PRO A 190 14.65 -9.36 -6.21
N SER A 191 15.09 -10.15 -5.23
CA SER A 191 14.75 -11.59 -5.18
C SER A 191 13.37 -11.80 -4.58
N GLU A 192 12.73 -12.94 -4.88
CA GLU A 192 11.43 -13.32 -4.29
C GLU A 192 11.45 -13.24 -2.75
N ALA A 193 12.53 -13.74 -2.12
CA ALA A 193 12.70 -13.68 -0.68
C ALA A 193 12.78 -12.24 -0.15
N SER A 194 13.43 -11.33 -0.88
CA SER A 194 13.47 -9.91 -0.51
C SER A 194 12.10 -9.23 -0.65
N GLU A 195 11.30 -9.63 -1.63
CA GLU A 195 9.94 -9.11 -1.79
C GLU A 195 9.02 -9.58 -0.66
N GLN A 196 9.06 -10.87 -0.32
CA GLN A 196 8.33 -11.44 0.82
C GLN A 196 8.74 -10.79 2.15
N LEU A 197 10.04 -10.53 2.34
CA LEU A 197 10.52 -9.76 3.49
C LEU A 197 9.93 -8.34 3.50
N GLY A 198 9.88 -7.68 2.34
CA GLY A 198 9.23 -6.38 2.18
C GLY A 198 7.76 -6.39 2.67
N TYR A 199 6.96 -7.36 2.23
CA TYR A 199 5.57 -7.53 2.70
C TYR A 199 5.49 -7.69 4.22
N ALA A 200 6.35 -8.54 4.81
CA ALA A 200 6.38 -8.74 6.26
C ALA A 200 6.77 -7.46 7.02
N LEU A 201 7.69 -6.67 6.49
CA LEU A 201 8.14 -5.41 7.08
C LEU A 201 7.09 -4.29 6.99
N TYR A 202 6.10 -4.37 6.09
CA TYR A 202 4.96 -3.44 6.09
C TYR A 202 3.87 -3.78 7.11
N LEU A 203 3.82 -5.02 7.62
CA LEU A 203 2.80 -5.45 8.57
C LEU A 203 2.69 -4.56 9.82
N PRO A 204 3.79 -4.09 10.45
CA PRO A 204 3.71 -3.14 11.57
C PRO A 204 3.01 -1.83 11.22
N ILE A 205 3.20 -1.29 10.00
CA ILE A 205 2.49 -0.08 9.53
C ILE A 205 1.00 -0.35 9.40
N MET A 206 0.63 -1.47 8.76
CA MET A 206 -0.76 -1.85 8.59
C MET A 206 -1.46 -2.03 9.94
N LEU A 207 -0.83 -2.73 10.89
CA LEU A 207 -1.37 -2.91 12.24
C LEU A 207 -1.53 -1.57 12.97
N TRP A 208 -0.55 -0.67 12.84
CA TRP A 208 -0.62 0.65 13.47
C TRP A 208 -1.77 1.50 12.92
N TYR A 209 -1.96 1.54 11.60
CA TYR A 209 -3.12 2.20 11.00
C TYR A 209 -4.43 1.51 11.33
N GLY A 210 -4.44 0.19 11.53
CA GLY A 210 -5.62 -0.54 11.98
C GLY A 210 -6.07 -0.11 13.38
N VAL A 211 -5.10 0.02 14.30
CA VAL A 211 -5.35 0.57 15.65
C VAL A 211 -5.82 2.03 15.57
N LEU A 212 -5.23 2.84 14.68
CA LEU A 212 -5.67 4.23 14.48
C LEU A 212 -7.09 4.30 13.92
N GLY A 213 -7.42 3.50 12.91
CA GLY A 213 -8.76 3.43 12.31
C GLY A 213 -9.81 3.00 13.33
N TRP A 214 -9.52 1.97 14.12
CA TRP A 214 -10.37 1.55 15.23
C TRP A 214 -10.58 2.65 16.28
N ARG A 215 -9.53 3.40 16.61
CA ARG A 215 -9.63 4.54 17.53
C ARG A 215 -10.53 5.63 16.96
N TYR A 216 -10.46 5.91 15.67
CA TYR A 216 -11.35 6.88 15.02
C TYR A 216 -12.82 6.43 15.04
N LEU A 217 -13.10 5.12 14.95
CA LEU A 217 -14.45 4.59 15.13
C LEU A 217 -15.00 4.80 16.54
N ARG A 218 -14.14 4.65 17.56
CA ARG A 218 -14.53 4.71 18.97
C ARG A 218 -14.62 6.12 19.56
N ARG A 219 -14.01 7.12 18.93
CA ARG A 219 -14.10 8.51 19.39
C ARG A 219 -15.53 9.01 19.19
N ARG A 220 -16.19 9.30 20.31
CA ARG A 220 -17.44 10.05 20.38
C ARG A 220 -17.13 11.53 20.46
#